data_AF-A0A530LU72-F1
#
_entry.id   AF-A0A530LU72-F1
#
_cell.length_a   1.000
_cell.length_b   1.000
_cell.length_c   1.000
_cell.angle_alpha   90.00
_cell.angle_beta   90.00
_cell.angle_gamma   90.00
#
_symmetry.space_group_name_H-M   'P 1'
#
loop_
_entity.id
_entity.type
_entity.pdbx_description
1 polymer ?
#
loop_
_entity_poly.entity_id
_entity_poly.type
_entity_poly.pdbx_seq_one_letter_code
_entity_poly.pdbx_strand_id
1 'polypeptide(L)'
;MMKATQHLPEAAELAIWLTTNPEATKLYTTKQFLFPCTTALLTSAEFAGQKMDFYGGQAVNKVFAKSAAAVSNFEWSPFQDFLYQSMEDEFGASIGGKGTLSDAFDRIQDAVVTYAREQGFTVD
;
A
#
# COMPACT_ATOMS: atom_id res chain seq x y z
N MET A 1 -0.29 11.12 -11.74
CA MET A 1 -0.68 12.36 -12.46
C MET A 1 -1.51 11.99 -13.67
N MET A 2 -2.69 12.59 -13.84
CA MET A 2 -3.53 12.32 -15.01
C MET A 2 -2.87 12.89 -16.26
N LYS A 3 -2.60 12.05 -17.27
CA LYS A 3 -1.91 12.46 -18.51
C LYS A 3 -2.62 13.59 -19.27
N ALA A 4 -3.92 13.77 -19.07
CA ALA A 4 -4.74 14.76 -19.77
C ALA A 4 -4.69 16.18 -19.15
N THR A 5 -4.05 16.37 -17.99
CA THR A 5 -3.99 17.69 -17.34
C THR A 5 -3.18 18.71 -18.16
N GLN A 6 -3.65 19.95 -18.22
CA GLN A 6 -2.94 21.06 -18.85
C GLN A 6 -1.89 21.70 -17.91
N HIS A 7 -1.88 21.32 -16.64
CA HIS A 7 -1.01 21.87 -15.59
C HIS A 7 -0.13 20.76 -14.97
N LEU A 8 0.51 19.97 -15.83
CA LEU A 8 1.28 18.80 -15.38
C LEU A 8 2.43 19.18 -14.44
N PRO A 9 3.24 20.22 -14.72
CA PRO A 9 4.30 20.65 -13.81
C PRO A 9 3.79 21.06 -12.42
N GLU A 10 2.77 21.93 -12.36
CA GLU A 10 2.25 22.48 -11.11
C GLU A 10 1.55 21.40 -10.28
N ALA A 11 0.81 20.52 -10.94
CA ALA A 11 0.15 19.43 -10.26
C ALA A 11 1.19 18.41 -9.72
N ALA A 12 2.32 18.21 -10.40
CA ALA A 12 3.41 17.37 -9.91
C ALA A 12 4.12 18.02 -8.72
N GLU A 13 4.39 19.33 -8.79
CA GLU A 13 4.94 20.11 -7.69
C GLU A 13 4.06 20.00 -6.44
N LEU A 14 2.75 20.19 -6.59
CA LEU A 14 1.81 20.02 -5.48
C LEU A 14 1.86 18.62 -4.89
N ALA A 15 1.84 17.56 -5.73
CA ALA A 15 1.89 16.18 -5.25
C ALA A 15 3.18 15.87 -4.47
N ILE A 16 4.32 16.39 -4.93
CA ILE A 16 5.62 16.27 -4.24
C ILE A 16 5.57 17.05 -2.92
N TRP A 17 5.08 18.29 -2.94
CA TRP A 17 4.99 19.13 -1.76
C TRP A 17 4.16 18.46 -0.64
N LEU A 18 2.99 17.92 -1.00
CA LEU A 18 2.09 17.23 -0.06
C LEU A 18 2.75 16.04 0.65
N THR A 19 3.72 15.39 0.01
CA THR A 19 4.33 14.14 0.49
C THR A 19 5.74 14.31 1.06
N THR A 20 6.38 15.46 0.84
CA THR A 20 7.79 15.68 1.23
C THR A 20 8.02 16.94 2.06
N ASN A 21 7.13 17.94 1.99
CA ASN A 21 7.31 19.16 2.77
C ASN A 21 7.20 18.86 4.28
N PRO A 22 8.15 19.31 5.12
CA PRO A 22 8.16 18.99 6.55
C PRO A 22 6.92 19.48 7.32
N GLU A 23 6.39 20.66 6.97
CA GLU A 23 5.22 21.21 7.64
C GLU A 23 3.94 20.48 7.22
N ALA A 24 3.78 20.23 5.91
CA ALA A 24 2.64 19.50 5.37
C ALA A 24 2.56 18.08 5.93
N THR A 25 3.66 17.33 5.83
CA THR A 25 3.74 15.95 6.32
C THR A 25 3.54 15.85 7.83
N LYS A 26 4.10 16.79 8.62
CA LYS A 26 3.85 16.87 10.06
C LYS A 26 2.39 17.15 10.37
N LEU A 27 1.74 18.07 9.65
CA LEU A 27 0.32 18.35 9.81
C LEU A 27 -0.54 17.11 9.54
N TYR A 28 -0.28 16.42 8.44
CA TYR A 28 -1.02 15.20 8.09
C TYR A 28 -0.87 14.10 9.12
N THR A 29 0.34 13.90 9.64
CA THR A 29 0.56 12.88 10.67
C THR A 29 -0.03 13.26 12.02
N THR A 30 0.13 14.51 12.46
CA THR A 30 -0.20 14.90 13.84
C THR A 30 -1.63 15.42 14.02
N LYS A 31 -2.28 15.87 12.96
CA LYS A 31 -3.65 16.40 13.00
C LYS A 31 -4.65 15.51 12.28
N GLN A 32 -4.25 14.93 11.15
CA GLN A 32 -5.10 14.03 10.35
C GLN A 32 -4.83 12.55 10.63
N PHE A 33 -3.89 12.25 11.53
CA PHE A 33 -3.54 10.89 11.96
C PHE A 33 -3.06 9.97 10.83
N LEU A 34 -2.52 10.53 9.75
CA LEU A 34 -1.89 9.74 8.68
C LEU A 34 -0.54 9.16 9.14
N PHE A 35 -0.16 8.03 8.55
CA PHE A 35 1.18 7.47 8.79
C PHE A 35 2.27 8.33 8.12
N PRO A 36 3.44 8.56 8.75
CA PRO A 36 4.51 9.34 8.16
C PRO A 36 4.98 8.81 6.80
N CYS A 37 5.08 9.70 5.82
CA CYS A 37 5.61 9.38 4.49
C CYS A 37 7.13 9.65 4.37
N THR A 38 7.79 10.14 5.43
CA THR A 38 9.23 10.42 5.42
C THR A 38 9.93 9.72 6.58
N THR A 39 11.14 9.20 6.33
CA THR A 39 11.96 8.57 7.37
C THR A 39 12.27 9.55 8.50
N ALA A 40 12.55 10.82 8.19
CA ALA A 40 12.86 11.83 9.18
C ALA A 40 11.72 12.04 10.20
N LEU A 41 10.47 12.09 9.73
CA LEU A 41 9.30 12.20 10.60
C LEU A 41 9.03 10.90 11.35
N LEU A 42 9.13 9.75 10.66
CA LEU A 42 8.94 8.43 11.24
C LEU A 42 9.89 8.14 12.41
N THR A 43 11.15 8.58 12.31
CA THR A 43 12.17 8.41 13.35
C THR A 43 12.24 9.57 14.34
N SER A 44 11.38 10.58 14.21
CA SER A 44 11.39 11.73 15.11
C SER A 44 10.98 11.33 16.53
N ALA A 45 11.61 11.93 17.53
CA ALA A 45 11.30 11.68 18.94
C ALA A 45 9.86 12.10 19.29
N GLU A 46 9.34 13.14 18.64
CA GLU A 46 7.96 13.62 18.81
C GLU A 46 6.95 12.55 18.35
N PHE A 47 7.12 12.02 17.13
CA PHE A 47 6.24 10.97 16.61
C PHE A 47 6.40 9.66 17.39
N ALA A 48 7.62 9.15 17.52
CA ALA A 48 7.89 7.86 18.18
C ALA A 48 7.58 7.88 19.69
N GLY A 49 7.68 9.05 20.33
CA GLY A 49 7.39 9.23 21.75
C GLY A 49 5.91 9.48 22.07
N GLN A 50 5.08 9.77 21.05
CA GLN A 50 3.68 10.10 21.26
C GLN A 50 2.94 8.96 21.95
N LYS A 51 2.33 9.28 23.09
CA LYS A 51 1.42 8.39 23.82
C LYS A 51 -0.01 8.78 23.48
N MET A 52 -0.80 7.78 23.11
CA MET A 52 -2.21 7.98 22.75
C MET A 52 -3.08 7.21 23.72
N ASP A 53 -4.08 7.88 24.31
CA ASP A 53 -4.99 7.28 25.29
C ASP A 53 -5.81 6.13 24.69
N PHE A 54 -6.12 6.23 23.39
CA PHE A 54 -6.76 5.14 22.63
C PHE A 54 -6.01 3.82 22.74
N TYR A 55 -4.68 3.87 22.85
CA TYR A 55 -3.80 2.70 23.03
C TYR A 55 -3.35 2.52 24.49
N GLY A 56 -4.10 3.05 25.45
CA GLY A 56 -3.79 2.92 26.89
C GLY A 56 -2.47 3.58 27.31
N GLY A 57 -2.07 4.66 26.61
CA GLY A 57 -0.82 5.38 26.90
C GLY A 57 0.44 4.72 26.36
N GLN A 58 0.32 3.68 25.53
CA GLN A 58 1.46 3.09 24.82
C GLN A 58 2.01 4.07 23.78
N ALA A 59 3.34 4.11 23.66
CA ALA A 59 4.03 4.77 22.54
C ALA A 59 4.00 3.87 21.28
N VAL A 60 2.80 3.64 20.74
CA VAL A 60 2.54 2.67 19.65
C VAL A 60 3.33 2.98 18.37
N ASN A 61 3.65 4.25 18.13
CA ASN A 61 4.42 4.68 16.97
C ASN A 61 5.81 4.04 16.90
N LYS A 62 6.41 3.61 18.02
CA LYS A 62 7.65 2.80 18.01
C LYS A 62 7.44 1.43 17.38
N VAL A 63 6.28 0.81 17.62
CA VAL A 63 5.91 -0.47 17.02
C VAL A 63 5.72 -0.27 15.52
N PHE A 64 4.97 0.75 15.11
CA PHE A 64 4.76 1.04 13.70
C PHE A 64 6.05 1.37 12.95
N ALA A 65 6.97 2.16 13.56
CA ALA A 65 8.28 2.44 12.98
C ALA A 65 9.13 1.17 12.81
N LYS A 66 9.08 0.25 13.78
CA LYS A 66 9.74 -1.06 13.68
C LYS A 66 9.13 -1.90 12.55
N SER A 67 7.81 -1.93 12.41
CA SER A 67 7.13 -2.65 11.33
C SER A 67 7.47 -2.09 9.95
N ALA A 68 7.50 -0.76 9.80
CA ALA A 68 7.89 -0.11 8.55
C ALA A 68 9.33 -0.45 8.14
N ALA A 69 10.26 -0.54 9.11
CA ALA A 69 11.64 -0.94 8.85
C ALA A 69 11.80 -2.42 8.49
N ALA A 70 10.78 -3.25 8.72
CA ALA A 70 10.81 -4.69 8.42
C ALA A 70 10.22 -5.03 7.04
N VAL A 71 9.67 -4.05 6.32
CA VAL A 71 9.12 -4.27 4.98
C VAL A 71 10.26 -4.60 4.01
N SER A 72 10.16 -5.73 3.32
CA SER A 72 11.10 -6.17 2.29
C SER A 72 10.68 -5.71 0.89
N ASN A 73 11.56 -5.88 -0.08
CA ASN A 73 11.22 -5.65 -1.48
C ASN A 73 10.04 -6.53 -1.91
N PHE A 74 9.18 -5.95 -2.74
CA PHE A 74 8.01 -6.59 -3.32
C PHE A 74 7.73 -5.93 -4.68
N GLU A 75 7.26 -6.71 -5.64
CA GLU A 75 6.87 -6.23 -6.95
C GLU A 75 5.36 -6.42 -7.14
N TRP A 76 4.72 -5.38 -7.68
CA TRP A 76 3.30 -5.41 -7.98
C TRP A 76 3.08 -5.97 -9.38
N SER A 77 1.96 -6.67 -9.57
CA SER A 77 1.55 -7.10 -10.89
C SER A 77 1.25 -5.89 -11.79
N PRO A 78 1.62 -5.92 -13.09
CA PRO A 78 1.18 -4.89 -14.04
C PRO A 78 -0.35 -4.92 -14.27
N PHE A 79 -1.03 -5.96 -13.77
CA PHE A 79 -2.48 -6.15 -13.85
C PHE A 79 -3.10 -6.25 -12.45
N GLN A 80 -2.63 -5.41 -11.52
CA GLN A 80 -2.97 -5.54 -10.11
C GLN A 80 -4.48 -5.59 -9.84
N ASP A 81 -5.28 -4.79 -10.57
CA ASP A 81 -6.74 -4.80 -10.44
C ASP A 81 -7.35 -6.16 -10.83
N PHE A 82 -6.87 -6.77 -11.92
CA PHE A 82 -7.32 -8.10 -12.34
C PHE A 82 -6.90 -9.19 -11.35
N LEU A 83 -5.67 -9.10 -10.83
CA LEU A 83 -5.18 -10.00 -9.80
C LEU A 83 -6.05 -9.90 -8.54
N TYR A 84 -6.36 -8.69 -8.07
CA TYR A 84 -7.23 -8.50 -6.90
C TYR A 84 -8.64 -9.04 -7.10
N GLN A 85 -9.25 -8.80 -8.27
CA GLN A 85 -10.57 -9.38 -8.57
C GLN A 85 -10.53 -10.91 -8.54
N SER A 86 -9.50 -11.50 -9.17
CA SER A 86 -9.31 -12.96 -9.18
C SER A 86 -9.11 -13.52 -7.77
N MET A 87 -8.36 -12.82 -6.92
CA MET A 87 -8.20 -13.18 -5.50
C MET A 87 -9.52 -13.12 -4.73
N GLU A 88 -10.32 -12.07 -4.92
CA GLU A 88 -11.62 -11.92 -4.26
C GLU A 88 -12.57 -13.07 -4.63
N ASP A 89 -12.69 -13.37 -5.93
CA ASP A 89 -13.59 -14.41 -6.44
C ASP A 89 -13.17 -15.81 -5.95
N GLU A 90 -11.88 -16.14 -6.05
CA GLU A 90 -11.41 -17.50 -5.77
C GLU A 90 -11.23 -17.79 -4.28
N PHE A 91 -10.82 -16.80 -3.48
CA PHE A 91 -10.84 -16.95 -2.03
C PHE A 91 -12.29 -17.03 -1.51
N GLY A 92 -13.21 -16.24 -2.07
CA GLY A 92 -14.63 -16.35 -1.78
C GLY A 92 -15.20 -17.74 -2.13
N ALA A 93 -14.82 -18.29 -3.27
CA ALA A 93 -15.20 -19.64 -3.68
C ALA A 93 -14.68 -20.73 -2.71
N SER A 94 -13.42 -20.64 -2.29
CA SER A 94 -12.85 -21.59 -1.32
C SER A 94 -13.54 -21.50 0.04
N ILE A 95 -13.78 -20.29 0.56
CA ILE A 95 -14.57 -20.08 1.79
C ILE A 95 -15.98 -20.67 1.64
N GLY A 96 -16.57 -20.55 0.46
CA GLY A 96 -17.87 -21.14 0.11
C GLY A 96 -17.86 -22.66 -0.10
N GLY A 97 -16.74 -23.35 0.13
CA GLY A 97 -16.61 -24.80 0.04
C GLY A 97 -16.22 -25.33 -1.34
N LYS A 98 -15.87 -24.47 -2.30
CA LYS A 98 -15.40 -24.87 -3.64
C LYS A 98 -13.88 -25.04 -3.66
N GLY A 99 -13.43 -26.14 -3.07
CA GLY A 99 -12.01 -26.51 -3.00
C GLY A 99 -11.25 -25.81 -1.87
N THR A 100 -9.97 -26.16 -1.76
CA THR A 100 -9.07 -25.63 -0.73
C THR A 100 -8.56 -24.24 -1.09
N LEU A 101 -7.94 -23.56 -0.11
CA LEU A 101 -7.23 -22.31 -0.38
C LEU A 101 -6.06 -22.52 -1.35
N SER A 102 -5.43 -23.70 -1.35
CA SER A 102 -4.39 -24.04 -2.32
C SER A 102 -4.97 -24.10 -3.73
N ASP A 103 -6.13 -24.75 -3.89
CA ASP A 103 -6.81 -24.83 -5.19
C ASP A 103 -7.20 -23.44 -5.70
N ALA A 104 -7.55 -22.51 -4.79
CA ALA A 104 -7.82 -21.13 -5.15
C ALA A 104 -6.56 -20.42 -5.65
N PHE A 105 -5.41 -20.60 -4.99
CA PHE A 105 -4.15 -20.04 -5.48
C PHE A 105 -3.76 -20.56 -6.86
N ASP A 106 -3.94 -21.86 -7.12
CA ASP A 106 -3.68 -22.46 -8.44
C ASP A 106 -4.55 -21.79 -9.51
N ARG A 107 -5.86 -21.63 -9.25
CA ARG A 107 -6.79 -20.97 -10.18
C ARG A 107 -6.48 -19.49 -10.39
N ILE A 108 -6.11 -18.76 -9.33
CA ILE A 108 -5.68 -17.35 -9.44
C ILE A 108 -4.45 -17.25 -10.33
N GLN A 109 -3.45 -18.10 -10.12
CA GLN A 109 -2.24 -18.11 -10.93
C GLN A 109 -2.58 -18.40 -12.40
N ASP A 110 -3.35 -19.44 -12.68
CA ASP A 110 -3.75 -19.80 -14.05
C ASP A 110 -4.50 -18.65 -14.76
N ALA A 111 -5.43 -18.00 -14.05
CA ALA A 111 -6.19 -16.86 -14.57
C ALA A 111 -5.27 -15.68 -14.89
N VAL A 112 -4.36 -15.31 -13.99
CA VAL A 112 -3.44 -14.18 -14.17
C VAL A 112 -2.41 -14.46 -15.26
N VAL A 113 -1.87 -15.67 -15.34
CA VAL A 113 -0.94 -16.08 -16.41
C VAL A 113 -1.64 -16.03 -17.77
N THR A 114 -2.88 -16.52 -17.85
CA THR A 114 -3.69 -16.47 -19.08
C THR A 114 -3.93 -15.03 -19.50
N TYR A 115 -4.42 -14.19 -18.57
CA TYR A 115 -4.67 -12.78 -18.82
C TYR A 115 -3.39 -12.05 -19.26
N ALA A 116 -2.26 -12.29 -18.61
CA ALA A 116 -0.99 -11.69 -18.96
C ALA A 116 -0.58 -12.02 -20.42
N ARG A 117 -0.72 -13.29 -20.84
CA ARG A 117 -0.45 -13.71 -22.22
C ARG A 117 -1.40 -13.05 -23.21
N GLU A 118 -2.68 -12.90 -22.87
CA GLU A 118 -3.66 -12.19 -23.69
C GLU A 118 -3.34 -10.68 -23.82
N GLN A 119 -2.76 -10.07 -22.78
CA GLN A 119 -2.26 -8.69 -22.81
C GLN A 119 -0.89 -8.56 -23.52
N GLY A 120 -0.34 -9.65 -24.06
CA GLY A 120 0.91 -9.65 -24.84
C GLY A 120 2.19 -9.75 -24.00
N PHE A 121 2.08 -10.12 -22.72
CA PHE A 121 3.24 -10.35 -21.86
C PHE A 121 3.74 -11.78 -21.99
N THR A 122 5.06 -11.96 -21.91
CA THR A 122 5.68 -13.28 -21.74
C THR A 122 5.69 -13.63 -20.25
N VAL A 123 5.32 -14.86 -19.92
CA VAL A 123 5.25 -15.37 -18.55
C VAL A 123 5.91 -16.74 -18.49
N ASP A 124 6.88 -16.87 -17.59
CA ASP A 124 7.72 -18.05 -17.36
C ASP A 124 7.30 -18.81 -16.09
#